data_AF-A0A973KKB8-F1
#
_entry.id   AF-A0A973KKB8-F1
#
_cell.length_a   1.000
_cell.length_b   1.000
_cell.length_c   1.000
_cell.angle_alpha   90.00
_cell.angle_beta   90.00
_cell.angle_gamma   90.00
#
_symmetry.space_group_name_H-M   'P 1'
#
loop_
_entity.id
_entity.type
_entity.pdbx_description
1 polymer ?
#
loop_
_entity_poly.entity_id
_entity_poly.type
_entity_poly.pdbx_seq_one_letter_code
_entity_poly.pdbx_strand_id
1 'polypeptide(L)'
;MTDETAAMVEFLRARYAEGIAHAREFGNLFVTKAEESFGVSREQAERQTRASLHAAELRSRLLEETVAPYLGTGGPTGRIVEQQLRLLAWEHVGHADFDERWAP
;
A
#
# COMPACT_ATOMS: atom_id res chain seq x y z
N MET A 1 21.76 4.39 3.63
CA MET A 1 20.34 4.44 4.05
C MET A 1 20.29 5.00 5.47
N THR A 2 19.43 5.97 5.75
CA THR A 2 19.28 6.55 7.10
C THR A 2 18.29 5.75 7.93
N ASP A 3 18.34 5.90 9.26
CA ASP A 3 17.39 5.24 10.17
C ASP A 3 15.94 5.68 9.90
N GLU A 4 15.75 6.94 9.51
CA GLU A 4 14.44 7.48 9.12
C GLU A 4 13.90 6.82 7.85
N THR A 5 14.74 6.68 6.81
CA THR A 5 14.37 5.98 5.57
C THR A 5 13.99 4.52 5.85
N ALA A 6 14.74 3.84 6.72
CA ALA A 6 14.42 2.47 7.12
C ALA A 6 13.08 2.39 7.85
N ALA A 7 12.81 3.33 8.78
CA ALA A 7 11.54 3.38 9.51
C ALA A 7 10.34 3.62 8.58
N MET A 8 10.45 4.50 7.58
CA MET A 8 9.41 4.71 6.57
C MET A 8 9.12 3.44 5.75
N VAL A 9 10.16 2.71 5.34
CA VAL A 9 10.01 1.46 4.58
C VAL A 9 9.28 0.42 5.42
N GLU A 10 9.67 0.22 6.69
CA GLU A 10 9.01 -0.73 7.57
C GLU A 10 7.56 -0.34 7.87
N PHE A 11 7.28 0.94 8.08
CA PHE A 11 5.92 1.45 8.21
C PHE A 11 5.07 1.11 6.97
N LEU A 12 5.57 1.41 5.76
CA LEU A 12 4.86 1.12 4.52
C LEU A 12 4.67 -0.38 4.28
N ARG A 13 5.67 -1.22 4.59
CA ARG A 13 5.55 -2.68 4.55
C ARG A 13 4.42 -3.18 5.42
N ALA A 14 4.33 -2.71 6.67
CA ALA A 14 3.26 -3.07 7.58
C ALA A 14 1.89 -2.65 7.03
N ARG A 15 1.78 -1.43 6.51
CA ARG A 15 0.52 -0.90 5.97
C ARG A 15 0.06 -1.59 4.70
N TYR A 16 0.97 -1.95 3.81
CA TYR A 16 0.61 -2.71 2.61
C TYR A 16 0.26 -4.15 2.94
N ALA A 17 0.94 -4.79 3.89
CA ALA A 17 0.58 -6.12 4.36
C ALA A 17 -0.84 -6.15 4.96
N GLU A 18 -1.16 -5.15 5.79
CA GLU A 18 -2.52 -4.98 6.34
C GLU A 18 -3.54 -4.70 5.22
N GLY A 19 -3.25 -3.79 4.30
CA GLY A 19 -4.14 -3.48 3.18
C GLY A 19 -4.46 -4.70 2.31
N ILE A 20 -3.47 -5.57 2.06
CA ILE A 20 -3.66 -6.85 1.36
C ILE A 20 -4.54 -7.80 2.18
N ALA A 21 -4.29 -7.93 3.49
CA ALA A 21 -5.10 -8.76 4.36
C ALA A 21 -6.56 -8.31 4.40
N HIS A 22 -6.81 -7.01 4.57
CA HIS A 22 -8.13 -6.40 4.54
C HIS A 22 -8.81 -6.59 3.18
N ALA A 23 -8.11 -6.38 2.06
CA ALA A 23 -8.68 -6.59 0.73
C ALA A 23 -9.15 -8.04 0.53
N ARG A 24 -8.43 -9.02 1.09
CA ARG A 24 -8.83 -10.43 1.07
C ARG A 24 -10.04 -10.70 1.96
N GLU A 25 -10.01 -10.21 3.19
CA GLU A 25 -11.09 -10.43 4.16
C GLU A 25 -12.40 -9.77 3.70
N PHE A 26 -12.36 -8.48 3.39
CA PHE A 26 -13.52 -7.74 2.87
C PHE A 26 -13.99 -8.30 1.54
N GLY A 27 -13.05 -8.71 0.67
CA GLY A 27 -13.38 -9.36 -0.58
C GLY A 27 -14.20 -10.64 -0.41
N ASN A 28 -13.75 -11.53 0.48
CA ASN A 28 -14.46 -12.78 0.79
C ASN A 28 -15.84 -12.50 1.39
N LEU A 29 -15.93 -11.53 2.30
CA LEU A 29 -17.21 -11.12 2.89
C LEU A 29 -18.16 -10.53 1.83
N PHE A 30 -17.64 -9.65 0.97
CA PHE A 30 -18.40 -8.96 -0.06
C PHE A 30 -18.93 -9.94 -1.11
N VAL A 31 -18.12 -10.90 -1.56
CA VAL A 31 -18.56 -11.96 -2.47
C VAL A 31 -19.62 -12.85 -1.81
N THR A 32 -19.44 -13.21 -0.54
CA THR A 32 -20.38 -14.07 0.20
C THR A 32 -21.74 -13.41 0.38
N LYS A 33 -21.77 -12.11 0.63
CA LYS A 33 -22.99 -11.34 0.91
C LYS A 33 -23.48 -10.49 -0.27
N ALA A 34 -22.92 -10.70 -1.47
CA ALA A 34 -23.08 -9.82 -2.62
C ALA A 34 -24.55 -9.54 -2.95
N GLU A 35 -25.34 -10.60 -3.08
CA GLU A 35 -26.74 -10.51 -3.51
C GLU A 35 -27.65 -10.10 -2.34
N GLU A 36 -27.49 -10.74 -1.17
CA GLU A 36 -28.38 -10.57 -0.03
C GLU A 36 -28.23 -9.22 0.69
N SER A 37 -27.00 -8.72 0.83
CA SER A 37 -26.72 -7.51 1.60
C SER A 37 -26.41 -6.28 0.75
N PHE A 38 -25.92 -6.47 -0.48
CA PHE A 38 -25.41 -5.38 -1.31
C PHE A 38 -26.11 -5.24 -2.66
N GLY A 39 -27.02 -6.15 -3.01
CA GLY A 39 -27.79 -6.08 -4.26
C GLY A 39 -26.95 -6.14 -5.53
N VAL A 40 -25.73 -6.69 -5.46
CA VAL A 40 -24.81 -6.86 -6.59
C VAL A 40 -24.66 -8.34 -6.93
N SER A 41 -24.48 -8.65 -8.21
CA SER A 41 -24.23 -10.03 -8.62
C SER A 41 -22.90 -10.52 -8.07
N ARG A 42 -22.83 -11.81 -7.76
CA ARG A 42 -21.60 -12.46 -7.30
C ARG A 42 -20.43 -12.22 -8.27
N GLU A 43 -20.67 -12.30 -9.57
CA GLU A 43 -19.64 -12.08 -10.59
C GLU A 43 -19.05 -10.66 -10.53
N GLN A 44 -19.91 -9.65 -10.32
CA GLN A 44 -19.47 -8.27 -10.16
C GLN A 44 -18.65 -8.11 -8.87
N ALA A 45 -19.11 -8.71 -7.77
CA ALA A 45 -18.40 -8.68 -6.50
C ALA A 45 -17.01 -9.35 -6.59
N GLU A 46 -16.90 -10.48 -7.29
CA GLU A 46 -15.63 -11.18 -7.53
C GLU A 46 -14.67 -10.34 -8.38
N ARG A 47 -15.16 -9.68 -9.45
CA ARG A 47 -14.33 -8.76 -10.26
C ARG A 47 -13.79 -7.61 -9.43
N GLN A 48 -14.65 -6.94 -8.66
CA GLN A 48 -14.26 -5.81 -7.83
C GLN A 48 -13.27 -6.23 -6.74
N THR A 49 -13.49 -7.39 -6.12
CA THR A 49 -12.58 -7.96 -5.13
C THR A 49 -11.20 -8.23 -5.73
N ARG A 50 -11.13 -8.88 -6.90
CA ARG A 50 -9.86 -9.13 -7.59
C ARG A 50 -9.13 -7.84 -7.94
N ALA A 51 -9.85 -6.83 -8.44
CA ALA A 51 -9.26 -5.53 -8.76
C ALA A 51 -8.69 -4.83 -7.51
N SER A 52 -9.42 -4.89 -6.39
CA SER A 52 -9.00 -4.27 -5.12
C SER A 52 -7.77 -4.97 -4.54
N LEU A 53 -7.76 -6.30 -4.53
CA LEU A 53 -6.60 -7.08 -4.10
C LEU A 53 -5.38 -6.81 -4.99
N HIS A 54 -5.57 -6.80 -6.31
CA HIS A 54 -4.50 -6.52 -7.24
C HIS A 54 -3.90 -5.12 -7.05
N ALA A 55 -4.74 -4.11 -6.81
CA ALA A 55 -4.28 -2.76 -6.51
C ALA A 55 -3.47 -2.68 -5.20
N ALA A 56 -3.88 -3.41 -4.16
CA ALA A 56 -3.13 -3.49 -2.91
C ALA A 56 -1.76 -4.18 -3.09
N GLU A 57 -1.72 -5.30 -3.83
CA GLU A 57 -0.49 -6.01 -4.16
C GLU A 57 0.47 -5.15 -5.01
N LEU A 58 -0.07 -4.34 -5.94
CA LEU A 58 0.74 -3.46 -6.78
C LEU A 58 1.49 -2.41 -5.96
N ARG A 59 0.86 -1.83 -4.93
CA ARG A 59 1.54 -0.88 -4.02
C ARG A 59 2.72 -1.53 -3.29
N SER A 60 2.52 -2.76 -2.80
CA SER A 60 3.59 -3.53 -2.16
C SER A 60 4.75 -3.80 -3.13
N ARG A 61 4.46 -4.23 -4.37
CA ARG A 61 5.50 -4.44 -5.38
C ARG A 61 6.22 -3.16 -5.77
N LEU A 62 5.50 -2.05 -5.92
CA LEU A 62 6.11 -0.74 -6.20
C LEU A 62 7.17 -0.41 -5.14
N LEU A 63 6.83 -0.55 -3.86
CA LEU A 63 7.79 -0.33 -2.77
C LEU A 63 9.00 -1.26 -2.87
N GLU A 64 8.77 -2.57 -2.94
CA GLU A 64 9.85 -3.57 -2.86
C GLU A 64 10.72 -3.66 -4.11
N GLU A 65 10.13 -3.48 -5.29
CA GLU A 65 10.82 -3.71 -6.56
C GLU A 65 11.38 -2.41 -7.17
N THR A 66 10.82 -1.25 -6.81
CA THR A 66 11.16 0.02 -7.50
C THR A 66 11.66 1.13 -6.58
N VAL A 67 11.25 1.16 -5.31
CA VAL A 67 11.69 2.20 -4.37
C VAL A 67 12.84 1.68 -3.51
N ALA A 68 12.58 0.64 -2.71
CA ALA A 68 13.52 0.10 -1.73
C ALA A 68 14.92 -0.25 -2.31
N PRO A 69 15.04 -0.85 -3.51
CA PRO A 69 16.35 -1.24 -4.05
C PRO A 69 17.27 -0.06 -4.39
N TYR A 70 16.70 1.12 -4.60
CA TYR A 70 17.43 2.31 -5.05
C TYR A 70 17.62 3.34 -3.93
N LEU A 71 17.07 3.11 -2.73
CA LEU A 71 17.26 4.01 -1.59
C LEU A 71 18.74 4.10 -1.19
N GLY A 72 19.21 5.33 -0.98
CA GLY A 72 20.61 5.60 -0.67
C GLY A 72 21.57 5.46 -1.85
N THR A 73 21.07 5.22 -3.07
CA THR A 73 21.88 5.43 -4.28
C THR A 73 22.23 6.92 -4.41
N GLY A 74 23.43 7.23 -4.87
CA GLY A 74 23.83 8.63 -5.10
C GLY A 74 23.14 9.25 -6.32
N GLY A 75 23.15 10.58 -6.40
CA GLY A 75 22.75 11.31 -7.61
C GLY A 75 21.23 11.49 -7.79
N PRO A 76 20.76 11.76 -9.02
CA PRO A 76 19.35 12.04 -9.29
C PRO A 76 18.40 10.90 -8.91
N THR A 77 18.78 9.65 -9.19
CA THR A 77 17.94 8.49 -8.91
C THR A 77 17.64 8.35 -7.42
N GLY A 78 18.67 8.42 -6.57
CA GLY A 78 18.50 8.36 -5.11
C GLY A 78 17.53 9.42 -4.57
N ARG A 79 17.70 10.67 -5.01
CA ARG A 79 16.81 11.77 -4.61
C ARG A 79 15.37 11.56 -5.06
N ILE A 80 15.16 11.02 -6.26
CA ILE A 80 13.83 10.72 -6.79
C ILE A 80 13.16 9.64 -5.95
N VAL A 81 13.86 8.55 -5.63
CA VAL A 81 13.25 7.46 -4.85
C VAL A 81 13.01 7.84 -3.39
N GLU A 82 13.83 8.71 -2.81
CA GLU A 82 13.57 9.30 -1.49
C GLU A 82 12.29 10.15 -1.50
N GLN A 83 12.07 10.95 -2.55
CA GLN A 83 10.81 11.69 -2.71
C GLN A 83 9.62 10.77 -2.93
N GLN A 84 9.76 9.72 -3.75
CA GLN A 84 8.71 8.72 -3.95
C GLN A 84 8.34 8.03 -2.63
N LEU A 85 9.34 7.68 -1.80
CA LEU A 85 9.10 7.08 -0.49
C LEU A 85 8.28 8.02 0.42
N ARG A 86 8.58 9.32 0.43
CA ARG A 86 7.80 10.32 1.19
C ARG A 86 6.37 10.47 0.69
N LEU A 87 6.18 10.50 -0.62
CA LEU A 87 4.84 10.55 -1.22
C LEU A 87 4.01 9.30 -0.88
N LEU A 88 4.63 8.11 -0.91
CA LEU A 88 3.98 6.87 -0.50
C LEU A 88 3.61 6.88 0.98
N ALA A 89 4.51 7.33 1.87
CA ALA A 89 4.21 7.48 3.29
C ALA A 89 3.06 8.49 3.53
N TRP A 90 3.03 9.57 2.76
CA TRP A 90 2.02 10.63 2.86
C TRP A 90 0.60 10.14 2.52
N GLU A 91 0.43 9.06 1.75
CA GLU A 91 -0.90 8.43 1.55
C GLU A 91 -1.55 7.97 2.86
N HIS A 92 -0.76 7.83 3.93
CA HIS A 92 -1.18 7.35 5.24
C HIS A 92 -1.23 8.44 6.31
N VAL A 93 -1.25 9.73 5.93
CA VAL A 93 -1.47 10.82 6.87
C VAL A 93 -2.74 10.60 7.69
N GLY A 94 -2.63 10.80 9.00
CA GLY A 94 -3.70 10.56 9.95
C GLY A 94 -3.75 9.12 10.48
N HIS A 95 -2.91 8.20 9.99
CA HIS A 95 -2.70 6.91 10.62
C HIS A 95 -1.92 7.08 11.94
N ALA A 96 -2.27 6.32 12.98
CA ALA A 96 -1.67 6.47 14.32
C ALA A 96 -0.14 6.29 14.34
N ASP A 97 0.36 5.37 13.52
CA ASP A 97 1.79 5.08 13.39
C ASP A 97 2.53 5.96 12.36
N PHE A 98 1.86 6.95 11.75
CA PHE A 98 2.50 7.86 10.80
C PHE A 98 3.33 8.92 11.55
N ASP A 99 4.57 9.16 11.10
CA ASP A 99 5.42 10.21 11.65
C ASP A 99 5.35 11.48 10.78
N GLU A 100 4.94 12.60 11.38
CA GLU A 100 4.79 13.88 10.67
C GLU A 100 6.09 14.40 10.06
N ARG A 101 7.26 13.94 10.54
CA ARG A 101 8.56 14.29 9.94
C ARG A 101 8.73 13.74 8.52
N TRP A 102 7.97 12.71 8.16
CA TRP A 102 7.98 12.10 6.84
C TRP A 102 7.20 12.91 5.79
N ALA A 103 6.56 14.01 6.18
CA ALA A 103 5.89 14.91 5.26
C ALA A 103 6.87 15.38 4.14
N PRO A 104 6.40 15.45 2.88
CA PRO A 104 7.23 15.83 1.74
C PRO A 104 7.72 17.28 1.80
#